data_AF-A0A382W1V2-F1
#
_entry.id   AF-A0A382W1V2-F1
#
_cell.length_a   1.000
_cell.length_b   1.000
_cell.length_c   1.000
_cell.angle_alpha   90.00
_cell.angle_beta   90.00
_cell.angle_gamma   90.00
#
_symmetry.space_group_name_H-M   'P 1'
#
loop_
_entity.id
_entity.type
_entity.pdbx_description
1 polymer ?
#
loop_
_entity_poly.entity_id
_entity_poly.type
_entity_poly.pdbx_seq_one_letter_code
_entity_poly.pdbx_strand_id
1 'polypeptide(L)'
;MAVLKEVEDFKPGDMPERKFGFWQMAGPGAILVGLSIGAGEIIIWPRLVAEYGAGMVWAAVLGVFLQMWINLEVGRWTIATGETVFTGFSRIWKGFAPIFIFLTVFAWIAPGWGRASGLALKALLVGPGGFGSDT
;
A
#
# COMPACT_ATOMS: atom_id res chain seq x y z
N MET A 1 -24.76 -21.84 1.98
CA MET A 1 -23.69 -21.00 2.56
C MET A 1 -22.37 -21.32 1.86
N ALA A 2 -22.30 -21.08 0.54
CA ALA A 2 -21.14 -21.38 -0.30
C ALA A 2 -20.72 -20.07 -0.99
N VAL A 3 -20.03 -19.20 -0.26
CA VAL A 3 -19.70 -17.83 -0.73
C VAL A 3 -18.28 -17.74 -1.31
N LEU A 4 -17.49 -18.81 -1.23
CA LEU A 4 -16.12 -18.82 -1.74
C LEU A 4 -15.94 -20.00 -2.71
N LYS A 5 -16.06 -19.68 -4.00
CA LYS A 5 -15.74 -20.57 -5.11
C LYS A 5 -14.34 -21.14 -4.88
N GLU A 6 -14.19 -22.44 -5.07
CA GLU A 6 -12.89 -23.09 -4.95
C GLU A 6 -11.94 -22.52 -6.00
N VAL A 7 -10.73 -22.14 -5.59
CA VAL A 7 -9.75 -21.53 -6.49
C VAL A 7 -9.24 -22.64 -7.41
N GLU A 8 -9.38 -22.48 -8.73
CA GLU A 8 -8.94 -23.49 -9.73
C GLU A 8 -7.47 -23.87 -9.52
N ASP A 9 -7.07 -25.13 -9.65
CA ASP A 9 -5.67 -25.53 -9.43
C ASP A 9 -4.67 -24.89 -10.41
N PHE A 10 -3.40 -24.85 -10.00
CA PHE A 10 -2.31 -24.31 -10.80
C PHE A 10 -2.21 -25.03 -12.15
N LYS A 11 -2.26 -24.26 -13.24
CA LYS A 11 -2.05 -24.77 -14.59
C LYS A 11 -0.62 -24.44 -15.02
N PRO A 12 0.20 -25.41 -15.43
CA PRO A 12 1.48 -25.13 -16.06
C PRO A 12 1.21 -24.34 -17.35
N GLY A 13 1.81 -23.17 -17.48
CA GLY A 13 1.71 -22.33 -18.67
C GLY A 13 3.05 -21.67 -18.94
N ASP A 14 3.41 -21.55 -20.21
CA ASP A 14 4.59 -20.80 -20.60
C ASP A 14 4.37 -19.31 -20.33
N MET A 15 5.43 -18.63 -19.91
CA MET A 15 5.38 -17.18 -19.78
C MET A 15 5.07 -16.56 -21.15
N PRO A 16 4.13 -15.60 -21.22
CA PRO A 16 3.85 -14.92 -22.48
C PRO A 16 5.14 -14.26 -22.99
N GLU A 17 5.39 -14.40 -24.29
CA GLU A 17 6.53 -13.74 -24.91
C GLU A 17 6.49 -12.23 -24.63
N ARG A 18 7.65 -11.66 -24.32
CA ARG A 18 7.79 -10.24 -24.04
C ARG A 18 7.59 -9.44 -25.32
N LYS A 19 6.34 -9.05 -25.59
CA LYS A 19 5.95 -8.26 -26.77
C LYS A 19 6.33 -6.78 -26.68
N PHE A 20 6.57 -6.26 -25.47
CA PHE A 20 6.78 -4.83 -25.22
C PHE A 20 8.20 -4.52 -24.74
N GLY A 21 8.70 -3.35 -25.14
CA GLY A 21 9.98 -2.81 -24.66
C GLY A 21 9.97 -2.54 -23.16
N PHE A 22 11.15 -2.41 -22.53
CA PHE A 22 11.28 -2.16 -21.09
C PHE A 22 10.46 -0.95 -20.64
N TRP A 23 10.60 0.18 -21.34
CA TRP A 23 9.94 1.43 -21.01
C TRP A 23 8.41 1.37 -21.12
N GLN A 24 7.88 0.59 -22.06
CA GLN A 24 6.44 0.39 -22.22
C GLN A 24 5.83 -0.43 -21.08
N MET A 25 6.59 -1.38 -20.53
CA MET A 25 6.17 -2.16 -19.37
C MET A 25 6.40 -1.41 -18.04
N ALA A 26 7.46 -0.60 -17.97
CA ALA A 26 7.80 0.18 -16.78
C ALA A 26 6.86 1.39 -16.57
N GLY A 27 6.28 1.94 -17.65
CA GLY A 27 5.41 3.11 -17.61
C GLY A 27 4.23 3.00 -16.61
N PRO A 28 3.39 1.96 -16.72
CA PRO A 28 2.30 1.75 -15.75
C PRO A 28 2.78 1.59 -14.32
N GLY A 29 3.91 0.90 -14.11
CA GLY A 29 4.54 0.74 -12.79
C GLY A 29 4.99 2.08 -12.20
N ALA A 30 5.61 2.94 -13.00
CA ALA A 30 6.05 4.27 -12.56
C ALA A 30 4.88 5.16 -12.13
N ILE A 31 3.74 5.08 -12.82
CA ILE A 31 2.51 5.81 -12.46
C ILE A 31 1.97 5.31 -11.11
N LEU A 32 1.92 3.98 -10.92
CA LEU A 32 1.48 3.37 -9.66
C LEU A 32 2.40 3.72 -8.48
N VAL A 33 3.72 3.78 -8.71
CA VAL A 33 4.68 4.24 -7.70
C VAL A 33 4.43 5.70 -7.34
N GLY A 34 4.20 6.58 -8.32
CA GLY A 34 3.87 7.98 -8.07
C GLY A 34 2.58 8.16 -7.27
N LEU A 35 1.55 7.36 -7.56
CA LEU A 35 0.29 7.32 -6.79
C LEU A 35 0.47 6.79 -5.36
N SER A 36 1.49 5.97 -5.13
CA SER A 36 1.75 5.37 -3.82
C SER A 36 2.42 6.34 -2.85
N ILE A 37 3.02 7.43 -3.32
CA ILE A 37 3.58 8.49 -2.47
C ILE A 37 2.41 9.33 -1.93
N GLY A 38 2.11 9.14 -0.65
CA GLY A 38 0.90 9.67 -0.03
C GLY A 38 1.12 10.89 0.87
N ALA A 39 0.01 11.47 1.34
CA ALA A 39 0.01 12.54 2.34
C ALA A 39 0.72 12.12 3.64
N GLY A 40 0.75 10.82 3.97
CA GLY A 40 1.50 10.28 5.09
C GLY A 40 2.99 10.57 4.99
N GLU A 41 3.61 10.40 3.82
CA GLU A 41 5.05 10.66 3.67
C GLU A 41 5.38 12.15 3.59
N ILE A 42 4.45 12.97 3.13
CA ILE A 42 4.65 14.42 3.00
C ILE A 42 4.35 15.16 4.31
N ILE A 43 3.51 14.60 5.19
CA ILE A 43 3.09 15.26 6.44
C ILE A 43 3.69 14.57 7.67
N ILE A 44 3.60 13.23 7.76
CA ILE A 44 3.98 12.49 8.97
C ILE A 44 5.49 12.38 9.09
N TRP A 45 6.22 12.11 7.99
CA TRP A 45 7.69 12.04 8.03
C TRP A 45 8.36 13.36 8.44
N PRO A 46 8.02 14.53 7.83
CA PRO A 46 8.59 15.80 8.27
C PRO A 46 8.24 16.14 9.71
N ARG A 47 7.03 15.81 10.18
CA ARG A 47 6.65 15.98 11.57
C ARG A 47 7.50 15.12 12.50
N LEU A 48 7.70 13.84 12.18
CA LEU A 48 8.57 12.94 12.94
C LEU A 48 10.02 13.45 12.98
N VAL A 49 10.56 13.93 11.87
CA VAL A 49 11.92 14.48 11.82
C VAL A 49 12.01 15.80 12.58
N ALA A 50 10.96 16.63 12.58
CA ALA A 50 10.91 17.87 13.35
C ALA A 50 10.81 17.61 14.87
N GLU A 51 10.05 16.60 15.30
CA GLU A 51 9.86 16.26 16.72
C GLU A 51 11.04 15.45 17.28
N TYR A 52 11.56 14.47 16.52
CA TYR A 52 12.57 13.50 16.99
C TYR A 52 13.97 13.72 16.37
N GLY A 53 14.11 14.69 15.47
CA GLY A 53 15.37 15.03 14.80
C GLY A 53 15.72 14.11 13.62
N ALA A 54 16.82 14.45 12.94
CA ALA A 54 17.35 13.70 11.80
C ALA A 54 17.81 12.27 12.14
N GLY A 55 17.90 11.92 13.43
CA GLY A 55 18.19 10.57 13.89
C GLY A 55 17.14 9.54 13.46
N MET A 56 15.94 9.93 13.03
CA MET A 56 14.89 8.99 12.58
C MET A 56 15.02 8.50 11.13
N VAL A 57 16.00 8.98 10.36
CA VAL A 57 16.16 8.59 8.95
C VAL A 57 16.37 7.07 8.77
N TRP A 58 16.96 6.38 9.76
CA TRP A 58 17.13 4.92 9.69
C TRP A 58 15.79 4.18 9.58
N ALA A 59 14.72 4.69 10.20
CA ALA A 59 13.41 4.08 10.15
C ALA A 59 12.81 4.18 8.73
N ALA A 60 13.07 5.27 8.02
CA ALA A 60 12.67 5.43 6.62
C ALA A 60 13.43 4.43 5.73
N VAL A 61 14.75 4.29 5.92
CA VAL A 61 15.56 3.32 5.18
C VAL A 61 15.06 1.89 5.40
N LEU A 62 14.80 1.53 6.66
CA LEU A 62 14.30 0.20 7.01
C LEU A 62 12.89 -0.04 6.45
N GLY A 63 12.01 0.95 6.51
CA GLY A 63 10.67 0.88 5.92
C GLY A 63 10.71 0.66 4.41
N VAL A 64 11.49 1.46 3.68
CA VAL A 64 11.65 1.33 2.22
C VAL A 64 12.27 -0.02 1.86
N PHE A 65 13.27 -0.48 2.61
CA PHE A 65 13.88 -1.78 2.38
C PHE A 65 12.89 -2.93 2.54
N LEU A 66 12.11 -2.94 3.63
CA LEU A 66 11.09 -3.96 3.85
C LEU A 66 10.00 -3.91 2.79
N GLN A 67 9.54 -2.71 2.42
CA GLN A 67 8.55 -2.52 1.37
C GLN A 67 9.07 -3.01 0.01
N MET A 68 10.32 -2.73 -0.33
CA MET A 68 10.97 -3.24 -1.54
C MET A 68 11.03 -4.77 -1.53
N TRP A 69 11.50 -5.37 -0.43
CA TRP A 69 11.63 -6.82 -0.30
C TRP A 69 10.28 -7.52 -0.47
N ILE A 70 9.24 -7.04 0.22
CA ILE A 70 7.89 -7.59 0.13
C ILE A 70 7.34 -7.46 -1.29
N ASN A 71 7.50 -6.31 -1.95
CA ASN A 71 7.02 -6.11 -3.32
C ASN A 71 7.72 -7.04 -4.33
N LEU A 72 9.03 -7.26 -4.16
CA LEU A 72 9.77 -8.22 -4.98
C LEU A 72 9.24 -9.64 -4.81
N GLU A 73 8.95 -10.05 -3.59
CA GLU A 73 8.47 -11.41 -3.30
C GLU A 73 7.03 -11.63 -3.78
N VAL A 74 6.18 -10.60 -3.65
CA VAL A 74 4.83 -10.59 -4.24
C VAL A 74 4.90 -10.69 -5.77
N GLY A 75 5.83 -9.98 -6.40
CA GLY A 75 6.07 -10.05 -7.83
C GLY A 75 6.53 -11.45 -8.27
N ARG A 76 7.51 -12.02 -7.56
CA ARG A 76 8.02 -13.39 -7.81
C ARG A 76 6.92 -14.43 -7.68
N TRP A 77 6.06 -14.32 -6.67
CA TRP A 77 4.89 -15.21 -6.52
C TRP A 77 3.95 -15.11 -7.72
N THR A 78 3.63 -13.89 -8.15
CA THR A 78 2.72 -13.65 -9.27
C THR A 78 3.27 -14.22 -10.57
N ILE A 79 4.59 -14.10 -10.80
CA ILE A 79 5.26 -14.68 -11.98
C ILE A 79 5.28 -16.21 -11.91
N ALA A 80 5.55 -16.79 -10.74
CA ALA A 80 5.68 -18.23 -10.58
C ALA A 80 4.34 -18.98 -10.63
N THR A 81 3.26 -18.36 -10.16
CA THR A 81 1.94 -19.02 -9.99
C THR A 81 0.86 -18.51 -10.94
N GLY A 82 1.05 -17.33 -11.54
CA GLY A 82 0.03 -16.66 -12.35
C GLY A 82 -1.12 -16.06 -11.53
N GLU A 83 -1.07 -16.13 -10.20
CA GLU A 83 -2.11 -15.65 -9.30
C GLU A 83 -1.58 -14.56 -8.36
N THR A 84 -2.49 -13.72 -7.85
CA THR A 84 -2.13 -12.77 -6.80
C THR A 84 -1.79 -13.51 -5.50
N VAL A 85 -0.90 -12.94 -4.70
CA VAL A 85 -0.56 -13.46 -3.37
C VAL A 85 -1.80 -13.59 -2.48
N PHE A 86 -2.78 -12.70 -2.60
CA PHE A 86 -4.03 -12.76 -1.84
C PHE A 86 -4.88 -13.97 -2.21
N THR A 87 -4.91 -14.33 -3.50
CA THR A 87 -5.55 -15.55 -3.98
C THR A 87 -4.83 -16.78 -3.41
N GLY A 88 -3.49 -16.76 -3.40
CA GLY A 88 -2.66 -17.80 -2.80
C GLY A 88 -2.94 -18.02 -1.31
N PHE A 89 -3.00 -16.94 -0.51
CA PHE A 89 -3.37 -17.05 0.90
C PHE A 89 -4.80 -17.55 1.13
N SER A 90 -5.72 -17.19 0.23
CA SER A 90 -7.11 -17.65 0.29
C SER A 90 -7.26 -19.14 -0.02
N ARG A 91 -6.28 -19.78 -0.70
CA ARG A 91 -6.22 -21.25 -0.85
C ARG A 91 -5.89 -21.96 0.46
N ILE A 92 -4.98 -21.38 1.25
CA ILE A 92 -4.62 -21.92 2.57
C ILE A 92 -5.79 -21.74 3.54
N TRP A 93 -6.34 -20.52 3.57
CA TRP A 93 -7.48 -20.21 4.43
C TRP A 93 -8.43 -19.22 3.77
N LYS A 94 -9.62 -19.71 3.45
CA LYS A 94 -10.73 -18.94 2.87
C LYS A 94 -11.19 -17.75 3.74
N GLY A 95 -10.95 -17.79 5.05
CA GLY A 95 -11.24 -16.67 5.96
C GLY A 95 -10.25 -15.51 5.87
N PHE A 96 -9.11 -15.69 5.21
CA PHE A 96 -8.07 -14.66 5.07
C PHE A 96 -8.57 -13.46 4.27
N ALA A 97 -9.20 -13.68 3.12
CA ALA A 97 -9.69 -12.61 2.25
C ALA A 97 -10.64 -11.61 2.95
N PRO A 98 -11.75 -12.04 3.60
CA PRO A 98 -12.65 -11.10 4.26
C PRO A 98 -12.00 -10.38 5.45
N ILE A 99 -11.13 -11.05 6.22
CA ILE A 99 -10.41 -10.41 7.32
C ILE A 99 -9.41 -9.39 6.80
N PHE A 100 -8.67 -9.71 5.74
CA PHE A 100 -7.71 -8.81 5.14
C PHE A 100 -8.39 -7.56 4.58
N ILE A 101 -9.53 -7.71 3.90
CA ILE A 101 -10.35 -6.59 3.43
C ILE A 101 -10.81 -5.74 4.61
N PHE A 102 -11.35 -6.35 5.65
CA PHE A 102 -11.82 -5.64 6.84
C PHE A 102 -10.70 -4.85 7.52
N LEU A 103 -9.55 -5.48 7.76
CA LEU A 103 -8.38 -4.83 8.34
C LEU A 103 -7.86 -3.70 7.47
N THR A 104 -7.87 -3.86 6.14
CA THR A 104 -7.45 -2.83 5.20
C THR A 104 -8.39 -1.62 5.28
N VAL A 105 -9.71 -1.84 5.22
CA VAL A 105 -10.69 -0.75 5.35
C VAL A 105 -10.52 -0.02 6.68
N PHE A 106 -10.33 -0.76 7.78
CA PHE A 106 -10.12 -0.17 9.09
C PHE A 106 -8.80 0.62 9.16
N ALA A 107 -7.72 0.10 8.58
CA ALA A 107 -6.43 0.79 8.50
C ALA A 107 -6.50 2.07 7.65
N TRP A 108 -7.32 2.10 6.61
CA TRP A 108 -7.56 3.31 5.80
C TRP A 108 -8.41 4.36 6.52
N ILE A 109 -9.35 3.92 7.37
CA ILE A 109 -10.13 4.80 8.26
C ILE A 109 -9.29 5.25 9.47
N ALA A 110 -8.11 4.67 9.68
CA ALA A 110 -7.28 4.94 10.84
C ALA A 110 -7.03 6.44 11.06
N PRO A 111 -6.81 6.85 12.32
CA PRO A 111 -6.80 8.26 12.71
C PRO A 111 -5.85 9.14 11.91
N GLY A 112 -4.76 8.59 11.34
CA GLY A 112 -3.80 9.35 10.55
C GLY A 112 -4.43 10.05 9.34
N TRP A 113 -5.23 9.34 8.55
CA TRP A 113 -5.90 9.90 7.36
C TRP A 113 -7.04 10.83 7.73
N GLY A 114 -7.83 10.47 8.74
CA GLY A 114 -8.90 11.32 9.27
C GLY A 114 -8.37 12.64 9.85
N ARG A 115 -7.27 12.60 10.62
CA ARG A 115 -6.64 13.80 11.19
C ARG A 115 -6.01 14.68 10.12
N ALA A 116 -5.24 14.10 9.19
CA ALA A 116 -4.63 14.86 8.11
C ALA A 116 -5.69 15.57 7.25
N SER A 117 -6.78 14.88 6.93
CA SER A 117 -7.89 15.46 6.15
C SER A 117 -8.66 16.53 6.92
N GLY A 118 -8.92 16.30 8.21
CA GLY A 118 -9.60 17.28 9.08
C GLY A 118 -8.79 18.55 9.28
N LEU A 119 -7.47 18.43 9.49
CA LEU A 119 -6.57 19.58 9.61
C LEU A 119 -6.47 20.37 8.30
N ALA A 120 -6.35 19.67 7.16
CA ALA A 120 -6.33 20.30 5.85
C ALA A 120 -7.65 21.06 5.56
N LEU A 121 -8.80 20.46 5.88
CA LEU A 121 -10.10 21.09 5.69
C LEU A 121 -10.28 22.30 6.62
N LYS A 122 -9.86 22.21 7.89
CA LYS A 122 -9.84 23.35 8.83
C LYS A 122 -9.01 24.50 8.25
N ALA A 123 -7.79 24.20 7.81
CA ALA A 123 -6.88 25.20 7.26
C ALA A 123 -7.47 25.90 6.02
N LEU A 124 -8.22 25.17 5.20
CA LEU A 124 -8.87 25.71 4.00
C LEU A 124 -10.09 26.59 4.33
N LEU A 125 -10.93 26.18 5.29
CA LEU A 125 -12.20 26.85 5.59
C LEU A 125 -12.10 28.02 6.57
N VAL A 126 -11.29 27.87 7.62
CA VAL A 126 -11.23 28.82 8.76
C VAL A 126 -9.82 29.40 8.94
N GLY A 127 -8.87 28.98 8.11
CA GLY A 127 -7.48 29.40 8.16
C GLY A 127 -6.65 28.61 9.19
N PRO A 128 -5.31 28.71 9.12
CA PRO A 128 -4.40 27.94 9.99
C PRO A 128 -4.58 28.23 11.50
N GLY A 129 -5.09 29.41 11.87
CA GLY A 129 -5.36 29.82 13.25
C GLY A 129 -6.86 29.80 13.62
N GLY A 130 -7.71 29.17 12.80
CA GLY A 130 -9.15 29.07 13.04
C GLY A 130 -9.50 28.24 14.29
N PHE A 131 -10.75 28.33 14.76
CA PHE A 131 -11.23 27.57 15.92
C PHE A 131 -11.09 26.04 15.72
N GLY A 132 -10.67 25.34 16.79
CA GLY A 132 -10.48 23.88 16.83
C GLY A 132 -9.05 23.48 17.18
N SER A 133 -8.86 22.30 17.80
CA SER A 133 -7.53 21.84 18.22
C SER A 133 -6.59 21.62 17.02
N ASP A 134 -5.32 21.97 17.16
CA ASP A 134 -4.25 21.75 16.17
C ASP A 134 -3.56 20.37 16.34
N THR A 135 -4.09 19.53 17.23
CA THR A 135 -3.54 18.22 17.64
C THR A 135 -4.22 17.03 16.98
#